data_AF-A0A7W0RB62-F1
#
_entry.id   AF-A0A7W0RB62-F1
#
_cell.length_a   1.000
_cell.length_b   1.000
_cell.length_c   1.000
_cell.angle_alpha   90.00
_cell.angle_beta   90.00
_cell.angle_gamma   90.00
#
_symmetry.space_group_name_H-M   'P 1'
#
loop_
_entity.id
_entity.type
_entity.pdbx_description
1 polymer ?
#
loop_
_entity_poly.entity_id
_entity_poly.type
_entity_poly.pdbx_seq_one_letter_code
_entity_poly.pdbx_strand_id
1 'polypeptide(L)'
;SSAFLDQRDVRLSPGDTFTSGSYTITYQRATAKLGGDTAGTGAPITFGAVLRARDENGKTFTLRPSRNFYPTQDTSKGAIGRFFEGEATSEVDVRWGLQRDLWAAVRPDISALDGPIREANAKFARSSGDVQALVIAAIAERYRRDPPPATFRAIVSPLVSWIWIGGAIILLGALIAAWPSPEARLRRVRSLYAARLGRDLRAEA
;
A
#
# COMPACT_ATOMS: atom_id res chain seq x y z
N SER A 1 -25.52 -5.61 -6.12
CA SER A 1 -25.09 -4.59 -7.10
C SER A 1 -24.12 -3.62 -6.44
N SER A 2 -22.81 -3.92 -6.45
CA SER A 2 -21.77 -3.15 -5.73
C SER A 2 -20.71 -2.61 -6.71
N ALA A 3 -21.13 -1.81 -7.69
CA ALA A 3 -20.23 -1.14 -8.61
C ALA A 3 -19.63 0.17 -8.04
N PHE A 4 -19.92 0.49 -6.77
CA PHE A 4 -19.52 1.74 -6.13
C PHE A 4 -18.35 1.51 -5.16
N LEU A 5 -17.42 2.45 -5.17
CA LEU A 5 -16.32 2.56 -4.21
C LEU A 5 -16.91 2.71 -2.79
N ASP A 6 -16.57 1.81 -1.85
CA ASP A 6 -16.90 2.01 -0.44
C ASP A 6 -15.74 2.77 0.22
N GLN A 7 -16.00 4.02 0.61
CA GLN A 7 -15.04 4.86 1.32
C GLN A 7 -15.58 5.17 2.72
N ARG A 8 -14.77 4.89 3.74
CA ARG A 8 -15.08 5.11 5.14
C ARG A 8 -13.96 5.88 5.83
N ASP A 9 -14.33 7.00 6.47
CA ASP A 9 -13.47 7.74 7.38
C ASP A 9 -13.91 7.48 8.82
N VAL A 10 -13.00 6.98 9.66
CA VAL A 10 -13.28 6.60 11.04
C VAL A 10 -12.18 7.08 11.97
N ARG A 11 -12.53 7.49 13.19
CA ARG A 11 -11.56 7.83 14.23
C ARG A 11 -11.50 6.67 15.23
N LEU A 12 -10.32 6.09 15.41
CA LEU A 12 -10.12 4.85 16.15
C LEU A 12 -8.99 4.95 17.16
N SER A 13 -9.16 4.28 18.29
CA SER A 13 -8.13 4.01 19.30
C SER A 13 -7.56 2.59 19.11
N PRO A 14 -6.34 2.29 19.60
CA PRO A 14 -5.82 0.93 19.54
C PRO A 14 -6.77 -0.06 20.21
N GLY A 15 -7.09 -1.15 19.53
CA GLY A 15 -8.11 -2.14 19.92
C GLY A 15 -9.43 -2.00 19.16
N ASP A 16 -9.76 -0.79 18.68
CA ASP A 16 -11.01 -0.55 17.97
C ASP A 16 -11.04 -1.27 16.62
N THR A 17 -12.24 -1.66 16.22
CA THR A 17 -12.51 -2.38 14.97
C THR A 17 -13.64 -1.73 14.22
N PHE A 18 -13.56 -1.73 12.89
CA PHE A 18 -14.62 -1.28 12.01
C PHE A 18 -14.72 -2.18 10.77
N THR A 19 -15.85 -2.10 10.07
CA THR A 19 -16.10 -2.84 8.85
C THR A 19 -16.13 -1.90 7.64
N SER A 20 -15.51 -2.30 6.53
CA SER A 20 -15.60 -1.64 5.22
C SER A 20 -15.56 -2.69 4.13
N GLY A 21 -16.53 -2.65 3.21
CA GLY A 21 -16.79 -3.74 2.26
C GLY A 21 -16.94 -5.10 2.96
N SER A 22 -16.20 -6.10 2.48
CA SER A 22 -16.11 -7.46 3.04
C SER A 22 -15.01 -7.62 4.11
N TYR A 23 -14.40 -6.52 4.55
CA TYR A 23 -13.27 -6.54 5.48
C TYR A 23 -13.65 -6.04 6.87
N THR A 24 -13.24 -6.78 7.89
CA THR A 24 -13.18 -6.31 9.28
C THR A 24 -11.76 -5.85 9.58
N ILE A 25 -11.60 -4.59 9.93
CA ILE A 25 -10.30 -3.94 10.11
C ILE A 25 -10.16 -3.52 11.58
N THR A 26 -9.12 -4.04 12.25
CA THR A 26 -8.79 -3.75 13.63
C THR A 26 -7.53 -2.89 13.70
N TYR A 27 -7.60 -1.76 14.40
CA TYR A 27 -6.43 -0.95 14.70
C TYR A 27 -5.66 -1.59 15.84
N GLN A 28 -4.46 -2.10 15.58
CA GLN A 28 -3.71 -2.84 16.58
C GLN A 28 -2.87 -1.94 17.47
N ARG A 29 -2.11 -1.03 16.86
CA ARG A 29 -1.15 -0.16 17.56
C ARG A 29 -0.63 0.94 16.65
N ALA A 30 -0.24 2.06 17.26
CA ALA A 30 0.54 3.09 16.58
C ALA A 30 1.97 2.61 16.28
N THR A 31 2.60 3.29 15.31
CA THR A 31 4.02 3.15 15.00
C THR A 31 4.66 4.53 14.95
N ALA A 32 5.91 4.63 15.43
CA ALA A 32 6.77 5.77 15.20
C ALA A 32 8.14 5.23 14.77
N LYS A 33 8.72 5.79 13.71
CA LYS A 33 10.08 5.49 13.23
C LYS A 33 10.88 6.79 13.15
N LEU A 34 12.19 6.67 13.38
CA LEU A 34 13.14 7.77 13.30
C LEU A 34 14.28 7.37 12.35
N GLY A 35 14.76 8.32 11.56
CA GLY A 35 15.92 8.10 10.69
C GLY A 35 15.65 7.13 9.53
N GLY A 36 14.40 7.07 9.06
CA GLY A 36 14.02 6.25 7.92
C GLY A 36 12.53 5.90 7.91
N ASP A 37 11.97 5.89 6.70
CA ASP A 37 10.61 5.49 6.38
C ASP A 37 10.61 4.15 5.61
N THR A 38 9.43 3.61 5.31
CA THR A 38 9.33 2.33 4.58
C THR A 38 9.57 2.50 3.07
N ALA A 39 9.31 3.68 2.51
CA ALA A 39 9.55 4.02 1.10
C ALA A 39 10.98 4.51 0.81
N GLY A 40 11.82 4.71 1.82
CA GLY A 40 13.21 5.16 1.64
C GLY A 40 13.32 6.61 1.16
N THR A 41 12.34 7.46 1.49
CA THR A 41 12.34 8.89 1.16
C THR A 41 13.32 9.70 2.02
N GLY A 42 13.87 9.10 3.07
CA GLY A 42 14.80 9.77 3.99
C GLY A 42 14.08 10.66 5.02
N ALA A 43 12.79 10.41 5.26
CA ALA A 43 12.04 11.17 6.27
C ALA A 43 12.65 10.95 7.67
N PRO A 44 12.92 12.03 8.43
CA PRO A 44 13.50 11.89 9.76
C PRO A 44 12.52 11.31 10.77
N ILE A 45 11.22 11.55 10.61
CA ILE A 45 10.16 11.04 11.48
C ILE A 45 9.02 10.48 10.65
N THR A 46 8.55 9.28 10.99
CA THR A 46 7.38 8.67 10.39
C THR A 46 6.43 8.19 11.47
N PHE A 47 5.19 8.67 11.44
CA PHE A 47 4.10 8.16 12.29
C PHE A 47 3.16 7.30 11.48
N GLY A 48 2.65 6.24 12.05
CA GLY A 48 1.75 5.34 11.34
C GLY A 48 0.97 4.43 12.27
N ALA A 49 0.41 3.39 11.69
CA ALA A 49 -0.40 2.41 12.41
C ALA A 49 -0.19 1.01 11.85
N VAL A 50 -0.45 0.00 12.68
CA VAL A 50 -0.62 -1.37 12.23
C VAL A 50 -2.11 -1.70 12.26
N LEU A 51 -2.68 -2.01 11.10
CA LEU A 51 -4.05 -2.47 10.94
C LEU A 51 -4.04 -3.95 10.59
N ARG A 52 -4.90 -4.73 11.24
CA ARG A 52 -5.19 -6.11 10.84
C ARG A 52 -6.53 -6.13 10.12
N ALA A 53 -6.52 -6.50 8.86
CA ALA A 53 -7.74 -6.74 8.08
C ALA A 53 -8.01 -8.24 8.02
N ARG A 54 -9.29 -8.62 8.15
CA ARG A 54 -9.80 -9.98 7.98
C ARG A 54 -10.89 -9.94 6.91
N ASP A 55 -10.80 -10.83 5.93
CA ASP A 55 -11.85 -11.00 4.91
C ASP A 55 -12.99 -11.93 5.39
N GLU A 56 -14.04 -12.03 4.59
CA GLU A 56 -15.20 -12.90 4.84
C GLU A 56 -14.86 -14.39 4.98
N ASN A 57 -13.75 -14.84 4.37
CA ASN A 57 -13.26 -16.22 4.43
C ASN A 57 -12.31 -16.46 5.63
N GLY A 58 -12.16 -15.46 6.51
CA GLY A 58 -11.31 -15.53 7.69
C GLY A 58 -9.81 -15.31 7.43
N LYS A 59 -9.39 -15.02 6.20
CA LYS A 59 -8.00 -14.76 5.86
C LYS A 59 -7.60 -13.39 6.40
N THR A 60 -6.48 -13.35 7.12
CA THR A 60 -5.97 -12.11 7.70
C THR A 60 -4.76 -11.58 6.95
N PHE A 61 -4.67 -10.26 6.85
CA PHE A 61 -3.47 -9.57 6.37
C PHE A 61 -3.25 -8.28 7.17
N THR A 62 -2.04 -7.75 7.08
CA THR A 62 -1.64 -6.54 7.81
C THR A 62 -1.40 -5.41 6.82
N LEU A 63 -1.99 -4.25 7.12
CA LEU A 63 -1.74 -2.96 6.48
C LEU A 63 -0.96 -2.07 7.45
N ARG A 64 -0.03 -1.28 6.93
CA ARG A 64 0.84 -0.39 7.70
C ARG A 64 0.84 1.01 7.09
N PRO A 65 -0.32 1.72 7.09
CA PRO A 65 -0.35 3.09 6.62
C PRO A 65 0.55 3.97 7.49
N SER A 66 1.25 4.92 6.85
CA SER A 66 2.15 5.84 7.53
C SER A 66 2.06 7.25 6.97
N ARG A 67 2.62 8.19 7.71
CA ARG A 67 2.75 9.59 7.34
C ARG A 67 4.14 10.05 7.71
N ASN A 68 4.85 10.54 6.70
CA ASN A 68 6.23 11.01 6.83
C ASN A 68 6.21 12.50 7.16
N PHE A 69 7.07 12.93 8.08
CA PHE A 69 7.19 14.30 8.53
C PHE A 69 8.59 14.82 8.22
N TYR A 70 8.64 15.91 7.46
CA TYR A 70 9.88 16.60 7.14
C TYR A 70 10.06 17.82 8.04
N PRO A 71 11.30 18.22 8.35
CA PRO A 71 11.52 19.39 9.19
C PRO A 71 11.10 20.66 8.45
N THR A 72 10.39 21.56 9.13
CA THR A 72 10.11 22.89 8.60
C THR A 72 11.30 23.85 8.81
N GLN A 73 11.44 24.81 7.90
CA GLN A 73 12.38 25.94 8.04
C GLN A 73 11.82 27.06 8.92
N ASP A 74 10.55 26.96 9.33
CA ASP A 74 9.92 27.91 10.24
C ASP A 74 10.57 27.85 11.63
N THR A 75 11.29 28.91 11.97
CA THR A 75 12.01 29.03 13.24
C THR A 75 11.07 29.20 14.44
N SER A 76 9.80 29.58 14.22
CA SER A 76 8.81 29.71 15.29
C SER A 76 8.46 28.38 15.98
N LYS A 77 8.72 27.25 15.29
CA LYS A 77 8.49 25.89 15.81
C LYS A 77 9.57 25.40 16.76
N GLY A 78 10.65 26.15 16.91
CA GLY A 78 11.79 25.81 17.76
C GLY A 78 12.64 24.64 17.23
N ALA A 79 13.73 24.36 17.94
CA ALA A 79 14.75 23.39 17.50
C ALA A 79 14.21 21.95 17.40
N ILE A 80 13.23 21.60 18.23
CA ILE A 80 12.65 20.25 18.33
C ILE A 80 11.33 20.18 17.57
N GLY A 81 10.43 21.15 17.77
CA GLY A 81 9.09 21.15 17.17
C GLY A 81 9.10 21.17 15.64
N ARG A 82 10.13 21.76 15.03
CA ARG A 82 10.29 21.79 13.57
C ARG A 82 10.23 20.41 12.90
N PHE A 83 10.60 19.33 13.59
CA PHE A 83 10.59 17.97 13.05
C PHE A 83 9.21 17.30 13.03
N PHE A 84 8.25 17.81 13.81
CA PHE A 84 6.89 17.26 13.93
C PHE A 84 5.86 18.07 13.16
N GLU A 85 6.15 19.33 12.85
CA GLU A 85 5.19 20.30 12.29
C GLU A 85 5.44 20.68 10.82
N GLY A 86 6.34 20.00 10.10
CA GLY A 86 6.56 20.31 8.67
C GLY A 86 5.61 19.59 7.71
N GLU A 87 5.95 19.63 6.42
CA GLU A 87 5.12 19.02 5.37
C GLU A 87 4.98 17.52 5.60
N ALA A 88 3.73 17.05 5.57
CA ALA A 88 3.40 15.69 5.93
C ALA A 88 2.78 14.95 4.73
N THR A 89 3.58 14.13 4.06
CA THR A 89 3.12 13.28 2.95
C THR A 89 2.39 12.07 3.50
N SER A 90 1.17 11.82 3.01
CA SER A 90 0.39 10.64 3.40
C SER A 90 0.87 9.46 2.57
N GLU A 91 1.48 8.48 3.22
CA GLU A 91 1.93 7.24 2.58
C GLU A 91 0.83 6.19 2.74
N VAL A 92 0.23 5.82 1.61
CA VAL A 92 -0.86 4.85 1.57
C VAL A 92 -0.24 3.46 1.45
N ASP A 93 -0.56 2.55 2.38
CA ASP A 93 -0.19 1.14 2.20
C ASP A 93 -1.26 0.45 1.36
N VAL A 94 -0.81 -0.26 0.33
CA VAL A 94 -1.65 -0.89 -0.69
C VAL A 94 -1.22 -2.33 -0.81
N ARG A 95 -2.11 -3.24 -0.43
CA ARG A 95 -1.91 -4.67 -0.65
C ARG A 95 -2.53 -5.07 -1.97
N TRP A 96 -1.71 -5.12 -3.02
CA TRP A 96 -2.12 -5.68 -4.32
C TRP A 96 -2.26 -7.21 -4.24
N GLY A 97 -3.32 -7.76 -4.83
CA GLY A 97 -3.57 -9.19 -4.99
C GLY A 97 -4.84 -9.44 -5.81
N LEU A 98 -5.05 -10.67 -6.29
CA LEU A 98 -6.15 -11.05 -7.20
C LEU A 98 -7.57 -10.65 -6.71
N GLN A 99 -7.74 -10.47 -5.39
CA GLN A 99 -8.99 -10.02 -4.73
C GLN A 99 -8.76 -8.87 -3.73
N ARG A 100 -7.54 -8.30 -3.65
CA ARG A 100 -7.18 -7.36 -2.57
C ARG A 100 -7.26 -5.93 -3.08
N ASP A 101 -8.37 -5.30 -2.75
CA ASP A 101 -8.78 -3.98 -3.18
C ASP A 101 -8.94 -2.99 -2.02
N LEU A 102 -8.38 -3.34 -0.84
CA LEU A 102 -8.42 -2.53 0.36
C LEU A 102 -7.21 -1.58 0.42
N TRP A 103 -7.51 -0.30 0.41
CA TRP A 103 -6.57 0.81 0.59
C TRP A 103 -6.81 1.41 1.97
N ALA A 104 -5.75 1.69 2.72
CA ALA A 104 -5.86 2.38 3.99
C ALA A 104 -4.86 3.54 4.07
N ALA A 105 -5.34 4.68 4.54
CA ALA A 105 -4.52 5.83 4.90
C ALA A 105 -4.77 6.17 6.36
N VAL A 106 -3.74 6.69 7.03
CA VAL A 106 -3.83 7.15 8.42
C VAL A 106 -3.51 8.63 8.50
N ARG A 107 -4.27 9.35 9.32
CA ARG A 107 -3.98 10.69 9.80
C ARG A 107 -3.71 10.57 11.30
N PRO A 108 -2.42 10.43 11.69
CA PRO A 108 -2.02 10.48 13.08
C PRO A 108 -2.46 11.79 13.71
N ASP A 109 -3.01 11.74 14.92
CA ASP A 109 -3.28 12.93 15.71
C ASP A 109 -2.03 13.29 16.52
N ILE A 110 -1.25 14.25 16.03
CA ILE A 110 -0.01 14.69 16.69
C ILE A 110 -0.23 15.83 17.68
N SER A 111 -1.44 16.36 17.81
CA SER A 111 -1.73 17.50 18.70
C SER A 111 -1.45 17.18 20.18
N ALA A 112 -1.55 15.90 20.56
CA ALA A 112 -1.17 15.42 21.89
C ALA A 112 0.35 15.59 22.19
N LEU A 113 1.16 15.87 21.18
CA LEU A 113 2.60 16.12 21.31
C LEU A 113 2.93 17.60 21.48
N ASP A 114 2.00 18.53 21.25
CA ASP A 114 2.26 19.98 21.31
C ASP A 114 2.78 20.41 22.70
N GLY A 115 2.20 19.87 23.76
CA GLY A 115 2.66 20.12 25.14
C GLY A 115 4.11 19.65 25.37
N PRO A 116 4.41 18.35 25.21
CA PRO A 116 5.76 17.82 25.29
C PRO A 116 6.78 18.53 24.38
N ILE A 117 6.39 18.89 23.17
CA ILE A 117 7.25 19.61 22.21
C ILE A 117 7.58 21.01 22.73
N ARG A 118 6.59 21.76 23.24
CA ARG A 118 6.82 23.09 23.83
C ARG A 118 7.74 23.01 25.04
N GLU A 119 7.52 22.05 25.93
CA GLU A 119 8.37 21.83 27.09
C GLU A 119 9.80 21.47 26.68
N ALA A 120 9.94 20.59 25.69
CA ALA A 120 11.23 20.19 25.15
C ALA A 120 11.97 21.36 24.50
N ASN A 121 11.29 22.19 23.71
CA ASN A 121 11.85 23.42 23.15
C ASN A 121 12.34 24.36 24.26
N ALA A 122 11.55 24.56 25.33
CA ALA A 122 11.95 25.43 26.43
C ALA A 122 13.21 24.94 27.17
N LYS A 123 13.34 23.61 27.37
CA LYS A 123 14.42 23.02 28.16
C LYS A 123 15.68 22.67 27.35
N PHE A 124 15.52 22.27 26.09
CA PHE A 124 16.59 21.63 25.30
C PHE A 124 16.93 22.36 24.00
N ALA A 125 16.34 23.53 23.69
CA ALA A 125 16.63 24.25 22.45
C ALA A 125 18.11 24.65 22.29
N ARG A 126 18.85 24.82 23.40
CA ARG A 126 20.27 25.18 23.40
C ARG A 126 21.20 23.98 23.64
N SER A 127 20.65 22.77 23.75
CA SER A 127 21.44 21.55 23.94
C SER A 127 22.12 21.13 22.63
N SER A 128 23.11 20.24 22.72
CA SER A 128 23.77 19.67 21.54
C SER A 128 22.78 18.90 20.66
N GLY A 129 23.13 18.72 19.38
CA GLY A 129 22.31 18.01 18.41
C GLY A 129 21.94 16.58 18.86
N ASP A 130 22.87 15.87 19.48
CA ASP A 130 22.63 14.50 19.99
C ASP A 130 21.58 14.46 21.10
N VAL A 131 21.62 15.45 22.00
CA VAL A 131 20.61 15.58 23.07
C VAL A 131 19.25 15.92 22.47
N GLN A 132 19.19 16.83 21.49
CA GLN A 132 17.95 17.14 20.78
C GLN A 132 17.39 15.90 20.06
N ALA A 133 18.24 15.10 19.42
CA ALA A 133 17.85 13.85 18.77
C ALA A 133 17.29 12.83 19.76
N LEU A 134 17.90 12.70 20.95
CA LEU A 134 17.38 11.83 22.01
C LEU A 134 16.00 12.29 22.51
N VAL A 135 15.80 13.60 22.66
CA VAL A 135 14.52 14.17 23.09
C VAL A 135 13.44 13.95 22.02
N ILE A 136 13.76 14.17 20.74
CA ILE A 136 12.88 13.85 19.61
C ILE A 136 12.50 12.37 19.66
N ALA A 137 13.47 11.49 19.90
CA ALA A 137 13.22 10.06 20.00
C ALA A 137 12.31 9.68 21.16
N ALA A 138 12.50 10.31 22.32
CA ALA A 138 11.64 10.11 23.49
C ALA A 138 10.19 10.57 23.23
N ILE A 139 9.99 11.70 22.53
CA ILE A 139 8.66 12.20 22.16
C ILE A 139 7.97 11.24 21.18
N ALA A 140 8.68 10.78 20.15
CA ALA A 140 8.16 9.82 19.19
C ALA A 140 7.81 8.46 19.86
N GLU A 141 8.65 8.01 20.80
CA GLU A 141 8.40 6.80 21.58
C GLU A 141 7.18 6.94 22.51
N ARG A 142 6.98 8.13 23.10
CA ARG A 142 5.78 8.43 23.90
C ARG A 142 4.52 8.30 23.05
N TYR A 143 4.49 8.87 21.85
CA TYR A 143 3.39 8.71 20.91
C TYR A 143 3.09 7.23 20.62
N ARG A 144 4.13 6.42 20.42
CA ARG A 144 3.98 4.99 20.12
C ARG A 144 3.36 4.20 21.28
N ARG A 145 3.69 4.56 22.53
CA ARG A 145 3.22 3.87 23.74
C ARG A 145 1.80 4.25 24.13
N ASP A 146 1.46 5.53 24.03
CA ASP A 146 0.16 6.08 24.41
C ASP A 146 -0.37 6.97 23.27
N PRO A 147 -0.79 6.38 22.14
CA PRO A 147 -1.24 7.15 21.00
C PRO A 147 -2.65 7.69 21.24
N PRO A 148 -2.91 8.97 20.93
CA PRO A 148 -4.29 9.45 20.84
C PRO A 148 -5.02 8.75 19.68
N PRO A 149 -6.37 8.83 19.67
CA PRO A 149 -7.16 8.28 18.57
C PRO A 149 -6.73 8.89 17.22
N ALA A 150 -6.51 8.03 16.23
CA ALA A 150 -6.11 8.43 14.88
C ALA A 150 -7.29 8.32 13.91
N THR A 151 -7.30 9.18 12.89
CA THR A 151 -8.31 9.10 11.83
C THR A 151 -7.80 8.21 10.71
N PHE A 152 -8.58 7.22 10.32
CA PHE A 152 -8.29 6.30 9.23
C PHE A 152 -9.26 6.53 8.09
N ARG A 153 -8.75 6.43 6.87
CA ARG A 153 -9.54 6.35 5.64
C ARG A 153 -9.32 4.97 5.04
N ALA A 154 -10.39 4.19 4.95
CA ALA A 154 -10.39 2.93 4.23
C ALA A 154 -11.19 3.07 2.93
N ILE A 155 -10.65 2.52 1.85
CA ILE A 155 -11.30 2.51 0.54
C ILE A 155 -11.25 1.09 0.00
N VAL A 156 -12.41 0.55 -0.38
CA VAL A 156 -12.55 -0.76 -1.04
C VAL A 156 -13.00 -0.53 -2.48
N SER A 157 -12.19 -0.99 -3.44
CA SER A 157 -12.42 -0.75 -4.87
C SER A 157 -12.61 -2.05 -5.68
N PRO A 158 -13.86 -2.53 -5.85
CA PRO A 158 -14.15 -3.79 -6.53
C PRO A 158 -13.77 -3.79 -8.03
N LEU A 159 -13.39 -2.63 -8.59
CA LEU A 159 -13.03 -2.47 -10.00
C LEU A 159 -11.75 -3.23 -10.38
N VAL A 160 -10.80 -3.41 -9.45
CA VAL A 160 -9.56 -4.14 -9.72
C VAL A 160 -9.84 -5.61 -10.07
N SER A 161 -10.79 -6.26 -9.40
CA SER A 161 -11.19 -7.63 -9.72
C SER A 161 -11.78 -7.75 -11.13
N TRP A 162 -12.53 -6.75 -11.59
CA TRP A 162 -13.07 -6.73 -12.96
C TRP A 162 -11.98 -6.59 -14.03
N ILE A 163 -10.90 -5.85 -13.77
CA ILE A 163 -9.76 -5.76 -14.69
C ILE A 163 -9.11 -7.14 -14.89
N TRP A 164 -8.96 -7.94 -13.82
CA TRP A 164 -8.45 -9.30 -13.93
C TRP A 164 -9.38 -10.23 -14.72
N ILE A 165 -10.69 -10.12 -14.49
CA ILE A 165 -11.69 -10.88 -15.26
C ILE A 165 -11.59 -10.50 -16.75
N GLY A 166 -11.53 -9.21 -17.06
CA GLY A 166 -11.35 -8.73 -18.44
C GLY A 166 -10.05 -9.22 -19.07
N GLY A 167 -8.93 -9.17 -18.35
CA GLY A 167 -7.63 -9.68 -18.81
C GLY A 167 -7.65 -11.19 -19.07
N ALA A 168 -8.30 -11.97 -18.21
CA ALA A 168 -8.48 -13.40 -18.39
C ALA A 168 -9.32 -13.72 -19.64
N ILE A 169 -10.41 -12.97 -19.88
CA ILE A 169 -11.24 -13.13 -21.08
C ILE A 169 -10.42 -12.83 -22.34
N ILE A 170 -9.63 -11.75 -22.36
CA ILE A 170 -8.77 -11.40 -23.49
C ILE A 170 -7.72 -12.50 -23.74
N LEU A 171 -7.07 -13.00 -22.69
CA LEU A 171 -6.08 -14.07 -22.80
C LEU A 171 -6.70 -15.36 -23.37
N LEU A 172 -7.88 -15.75 -22.87
CA LEU A 172 -8.60 -16.92 -23.37
C LEU A 172 -9.02 -16.72 -24.84
N GLY A 173 -9.53 -15.54 -25.18
CA GLY A 173 -9.89 -15.19 -26.56
C GLY A 173 -8.69 -15.27 -27.51
N ALA A 174 -7.52 -14.78 -27.09
CA ALA A 174 -6.29 -14.87 -27.85
C ALA A 174 -5.81 -16.32 -28.01
N LEU A 175 -5.87 -17.14 -26.97
CA LEU A 175 -5.53 -18.57 -27.04
C LEU A 175 -6.46 -19.33 -27.99
N ILE A 176 -7.76 -19.03 -27.98
CA ILE A 176 -8.74 -19.62 -28.90
C ILE A 176 -8.48 -19.17 -30.34
N ALA A 177 -8.18 -17.88 -30.56
CA ALA A 177 -7.88 -17.35 -31.90
C ALA A 177 -6.55 -17.88 -32.46
N ALA A 178 -5.57 -18.13 -31.59
CA ALA A 178 -4.29 -18.74 -31.95
C ALA A 178 -4.37 -20.26 -32.16
N TRP A 179 -5.53 -20.88 -31.92
CA TRP A 179 -5.72 -22.31 -32.15
C TRP A 179 -5.58 -22.62 -33.64
N PRO A 180 -4.75 -23.60 -34.04
CA PRO A 180 -4.48 -23.87 -35.44
C PRO A 180 -5.76 -24.28 -36.15
N SER A 181 -6.17 -23.49 -37.14
CA SER A 181 -7.32 -23.81 -37.99
C SER A 181 -7.09 -25.13 -38.73
N PRO A 182 -8.14 -25.95 -38.94
CA PRO A 182 -8.03 -27.26 -39.61
C PRO A 182 -7.32 -27.21 -40.98
N GLU A 183 -7.38 -26.07 -41.65
CA GLU A 183 -6.77 -25.82 -42.96
C GLU A 183 -5.22 -25.87 -42.95
N ALA A 184 -4.59 -25.54 -41.82
CA ALA A 184 -3.14 -25.64 -41.67
C ALA A 184 -2.65 -27.10 -41.64
N ARG A 185 -3.53 -28.04 -41.23
CA ARG A 185 -3.23 -29.48 -41.23
C ARG A 185 -3.27 -30.07 -42.64
N LEU A 186 -4.22 -29.64 -43.47
CA LEU A 186 -4.39 -30.14 -44.84
C LEU A 186 -3.24 -29.71 -45.78
N ARG A 187 -2.70 -28.49 -45.63
CA ARG A 187 -1.55 -28.02 -46.43
C ARG A 187 -0.28 -28.85 -46.18
N ARG A 188 -0.07 -29.33 -44.95
CA ARG A 188 1.10 -30.15 -44.58
C ARG A 188 1.04 -31.57 -45.16
N VAL A 189 -0.16 -32.10 -45.43
CA VAL A 189 -0.34 -33.41 -46.08
C VAL A 189 -0.18 -33.29 -47.59
N ARG A 190 -0.71 -32.23 -48.22
CA ARG A 190 -0.58 -32.01 -49.67
C ARG A 190 0.88 -31.84 -50.13
N SER A 191 1.72 -31.20 -49.33
CA SER A 191 3.16 -31.06 -49.65
C SER A 191 3.91 -32.39 -49.55
N LEU A 192 3.55 -33.27 -48.62
CA LEU A 192 4.13 -34.60 -48.49
C LEU A 192 3.72 -35.52 -49.65
N TYR A 193 2.48 -35.42 -50.13
CA TYR A 193 2.02 -36.17 -51.31
C TYR A 193 2.64 -35.65 -52.61
N ALA A 194 2.75 -34.33 -52.79
CA ALA A 194 3.42 -33.75 -53.96
C ALA A 194 4.92 -34.11 -54.02
N ALA A 195 5.60 -34.15 -52.87
CA ALA A 195 7.00 -34.57 -52.77
C ALA A 195 7.22 -36.09 -52.97
N ARG A 196 6.17 -36.90 -52.85
CA ARG A 196 6.22 -38.34 -53.16
C ARG A 196 5.99 -38.58 -54.66
N LEU A 197 4.97 -37.95 -55.22
CA LEU A 197 4.66 -38.03 -56.65
C LEU A 197 5.82 -37.52 -57.53
N GLY A 198 6.50 -36.45 -57.11
CA GLY A 198 7.69 -35.95 -57.82
C GLY A 198 8.92 -36.85 -57.74
N ARG A 199 8.99 -37.78 -56.76
CA ARG A 199 10.04 -38.81 -56.70
C ARG A 199 9.72 -39.99 -57.59
N ASP A 200 8.46 -40.41 -57.61
CA ASP A 200 8.02 -41.55 -58.42
C ASP A 200 8.14 -41.22 -59.92
N LEU A 201 7.75 -40.01 -60.34
CA LEU A 201 7.90 -39.54 -61.73
C LEU A 201 9.36 -39.31 -62.19
N ARG A 202 10.31 -39.22 -61.26
CA ARG A 202 11.76 -39.15 -61.56
C ARG A 202 12.44 -40.52 -61.57
N ALA A 203 11.79 -41.54 -61.04
CA ALA A 203 12.31 -42.91 -61.06
C ALA A 203 11.90 -43.66 -62.34
N GLU A 204 10.91 -43.14 -63.08
CA GLU A 204 10.39 -43.73 -64.33
C GLU A 204 10.90 -43.02 -65.62
N ALA A 205 11.82 -42.05 -65.51
CA ALA A 205 12.47 -41.37 -66.63
C ALA A 205 13.97 -41.67 -66.66
#